data_AF-A0A081NIS9-F1
#
_entry.id   AF-A0A081NIS9-F1
#
_cell.length_a   1.000
_cell.length_b   1.000
_cell.length_c   1.000
_cell.angle_alpha   90.00
_cell.angle_beta   90.00
_cell.angle_gamma   90.00
#
_symmetry.space_group_name_H-M   'P 1'
#
loop_
_entity.id
_entity.type
_entity.pdbx_description
1 polymer ?
#
loop_
_entity_poly.entity_id
_entity_poly.type
_entity_poly.pdbx_seq_one_letter_code
_entity_poly.pdbx_strand_id
1 'polypeptide(L)'
;MDPTPPPSSHRLGDAIDPPSDSKEIDETRPQTTQGEVQQGIINQRHISHVQGPARKALQHWAEEAARMSLNSEKSTQTCVRDLYRRDCPKQAPRPLTNTDARMLLGTIVRLEKKYDLLRVSMREFNVGVASMLDSPNFRETQYFFAFQDLPDEGTGDGSRLTLNLHPDKVKEVIEVLVEMMHQAPWSELIRKTKIQALSRLGKTTDCLVVYCTFSPDQVMALAQAVDEKIPKGFRLEHTPFGMERIYTGIAYSERKEGDSGSHGNSRNKVICRALRRCRHNSDLDLTRILNEELLLSGYDPENPARLARTNDFMEIVSKLARDKEPTVQLADIELECRGLFGRNTSPPEMTRESERVLKKLFEQLQGQPDLRVQRLGYGMRPLSEPSLGVSNEAAVRFLKVSRADGVRGAESSPWAVLTLCLSPENTVKSSESLLAELERLKQEQKPAFLIFSSPETIKRSGTAAALYVQSGPGSVQQCVERLADCLKGSVQENACIPVMEKCSEGIFYSEALNSRDSFDTSRGAAVAMGFRKTIESGYFLENLSEALQVMGVNPENPAKLL
;
A
#
# COMPACT_ATOMS: atom_id res chain seq x y z
N MET A 1 26.30 -57.38 20.21
CA MET A 1 27.40 -57.88 19.36
C MET A 1 26.77 -58.56 18.18
N ASP A 2 27.28 -58.28 16.98
CA ASP A 2 26.92 -58.93 15.71
C ASP A 2 27.45 -60.39 15.69
N PRO A 3 26.98 -61.31 14.80
CA PRO A 3 27.55 -61.31 13.45
C PRO A 3 26.64 -61.77 12.27
N THR A 4 26.83 -61.12 11.13
CA THR A 4 26.59 -61.59 9.73
C THR A 4 27.81 -62.42 9.23
N PRO A 5 27.96 -62.93 7.95
CA PRO A 5 27.15 -62.84 6.70
C PRO A 5 26.97 -64.23 5.94
N PRO A 6 27.24 -64.39 4.61
CA PRO A 6 26.35 -64.37 3.40
C PRO A 6 26.30 -65.76 2.66
N PRO A 7 26.22 -65.98 1.29
CA PRO A 7 25.92 -65.14 0.09
C PRO A 7 25.06 -65.75 -1.08
N SER A 8 24.63 -64.88 -2.02
CA SER A 8 24.44 -65.12 -3.49
C SER A 8 23.23 -65.98 -3.99
N SER A 9 22.69 -65.87 -5.23
CA SER A 9 23.21 -65.36 -6.52
C SER A 9 22.12 -64.96 -7.57
N HIS A 10 22.57 -64.45 -8.74
CA HIS A 10 21.86 -63.86 -9.91
C HIS A 10 20.95 -64.74 -10.80
N ARG A 11 20.02 -64.10 -11.56
CA ARG A 11 19.86 -64.03 -13.07
C ARG A 11 18.38 -63.78 -13.47
N LEU A 12 17.99 -62.80 -14.32
CA LEU A 12 18.21 -62.54 -15.76
C LEU A 12 17.41 -63.45 -16.72
N GLY A 13 16.62 -62.86 -17.64
CA GLY A 13 15.93 -63.53 -18.77
C GLY A 13 14.78 -62.70 -19.36
N ASP A 14 14.78 -62.47 -20.68
CA ASP A 14 13.99 -61.42 -21.37
C ASP A 14 12.77 -61.90 -22.22
N ALA A 15 11.88 -60.94 -22.46
CA ALA A 15 11.00 -60.66 -23.63
C ALA A 15 10.61 -61.75 -24.67
N ILE A 16 9.31 -61.80 -25.00
CA ILE A 16 8.77 -62.02 -26.36
C ILE A 16 7.49 -61.18 -26.57
N ASP A 17 7.40 -60.53 -27.73
CA ASP A 17 6.25 -59.87 -28.38
C ASP A 17 6.34 -60.22 -29.90
N PRO A 18 5.33 -60.00 -30.78
CA PRO A 18 3.87 -59.97 -30.64
C PRO A 18 3.23 -61.03 -31.60
N PRO A 19 2.00 -60.85 -32.16
CA PRO A 19 1.89 -60.07 -33.40
C PRO A 19 0.60 -59.22 -33.56
N SER A 20 0.62 -58.39 -34.60
CA SER A 20 -0.45 -57.49 -35.07
C SER A 20 -1.58 -58.18 -35.83
N ASP A 21 -2.76 -57.55 -35.87
CA ASP A 21 -3.61 -57.58 -37.05
C ASP A 21 -4.36 -56.24 -37.23
N SER A 22 -4.78 -55.94 -38.47
CA SER A 22 -5.34 -54.64 -38.87
C SER A 22 -6.43 -54.80 -39.91
N LYS A 23 -7.43 -53.88 -39.95
CA LYS A 23 -8.21 -53.56 -41.17
C LYS A 23 -9.17 -52.36 -41.05
N GLU A 24 -9.11 -51.51 -42.09
CA GLU A 24 -10.19 -50.81 -42.84
C GLU A 24 -11.33 -50.16 -42.03
N ILE A 25 -11.40 -48.81 -41.91
CA ILE A 25 -11.86 -47.83 -42.92
C ILE A 25 -13.36 -47.95 -43.24
N ASP A 26 -14.12 -46.92 -42.88
CA ASP A 26 -15.22 -46.41 -43.70
C ASP A 26 -15.28 -44.87 -43.58
N GLU A 27 -15.49 -44.18 -44.71
CA GLU A 27 -15.56 -42.72 -44.82
C GLU A 27 -16.97 -42.29 -45.23
N THR A 28 -17.67 -41.51 -44.40
CA THR A 28 -18.68 -40.58 -44.93
C THR A 28 -18.75 -39.26 -44.14
N ARG A 29 -18.76 -38.17 -44.91
CA ARG A 29 -18.76 -36.76 -44.49
C ARG A 29 -20.16 -36.34 -44.01
N PRO A 30 -20.29 -35.22 -43.24
CA PRO A 30 -20.53 -33.97 -43.97
C PRO A 30 -19.88 -32.70 -43.38
N GLN A 31 -19.45 -31.85 -44.34
CA GLN A 31 -19.48 -30.38 -44.36
C GLN A 31 -19.14 -29.60 -43.07
N THR A 32 -17.93 -29.04 -43.07
CA THR A 32 -17.56 -27.85 -42.31
C THR A 32 -18.02 -26.56 -43.00
N THR A 33 -18.64 -25.66 -42.24
CA THR A 33 -18.71 -24.22 -42.56
C THR A 33 -18.18 -23.41 -41.39
N GLN A 34 -17.46 -22.33 -41.71
CA GLN A 34 -16.56 -21.63 -40.80
C GLN A 34 -17.31 -20.82 -39.73
N GLY A 35 -16.85 -20.88 -38.47
CA GLY A 35 -17.49 -20.15 -37.37
C GLY A 35 -16.74 -20.13 -36.04
N GLU A 36 -15.47 -20.57 -35.97
CA GLU A 36 -14.69 -20.56 -34.73
C GLU A 36 -13.38 -19.77 -34.91
N VAL A 37 -13.37 -18.54 -34.39
CA VAL A 37 -12.17 -17.73 -34.21
C VAL A 37 -12.12 -17.27 -32.76
N GLN A 38 -11.12 -17.76 -32.02
CA GLN A 38 -10.59 -17.20 -30.78
C GLN A 38 -11.54 -17.09 -29.56
N GLN A 39 -11.89 -18.24 -28.98
CA GLN A 39 -11.96 -18.37 -27.51
C GLN A 39 -10.74 -19.14 -27.01
N GLY A 40 -9.58 -18.49 -27.07
CA GLY A 40 -8.29 -19.04 -26.67
C GLY A 40 -7.72 -18.39 -25.41
N ILE A 41 -7.70 -19.14 -24.31
CA ILE A 41 -6.82 -18.93 -23.16
C ILE A 41 -7.04 -17.62 -22.36
N ILE A 42 -8.18 -17.53 -21.67
CA ILE A 42 -8.18 -16.95 -20.31
C ILE A 42 -8.11 -18.14 -19.34
N ASN A 43 -6.89 -18.51 -18.95
CA ASN A 43 -6.69 -19.51 -17.92
C ASN A 43 -7.21 -18.96 -16.59
N GLN A 44 -8.38 -19.45 -16.15
CA GLN A 44 -8.81 -19.34 -14.76
C GLN A 44 -7.81 -20.08 -13.87
N ARG A 45 -6.75 -19.37 -13.45
CA ARG A 45 -5.92 -19.78 -12.32
C ARG A 45 -6.72 -19.57 -11.04
N HIS A 46 -7.71 -20.44 -10.82
CA HIS A 46 -8.17 -20.77 -9.46
C HIS A 46 -7.00 -21.48 -8.74
N ILE A 47 -6.00 -20.70 -8.34
CA ILE A 47 -5.06 -21.14 -7.32
C ILE A 47 -5.92 -21.29 -6.06
N SER A 48 -6.00 -22.51 -5.54
CA SER A 48 -6.61 -22.81 -4.26
C SER A 48 -5.72 -22.29 -3.12
N HIS A 49 -5.63 -20.96 -3.03
CA HIS A 49 -4.98 -20.26 -1.93
C HIS A 49 -5.61 -20.75 -0.62
N VAL A 50 -4.80 -21.43 0.20
CA VAL A 50 -5.22 -21.91 1.52
C VAL A 50 -5.30 -20.69 2.43
N GLN A 51 -6.42 -19.96 2.35
CA GLN A 51 -6.63 -18.73 3.11
C GLN A 51 -6.33 -18.95 4.60
N GLY A 52 -5.50 -18.08 5.15
CA GLY A 52 -5.14 -18.12 6.57
C GLY A 52 -6.35 -17.89 7.49
N PRO A 53 -6.26 -18.27 8.77
CA PRO A 53 -7.38 -18.11 9.72
C PRO A 53 -7.92 -16.67 9.79
N ALA A 54 -7.04 -15.66 9.76
CA ALA A 54 -7.43 -14.24 9.76
C ALA A 54 -8.27 -13.85 8.52
N ARG A 55 -7.90 -14.36 7.33
CA ARG A 55 -8.59 -14.08 6.07
C ARG A 55 -9.95 -14.78 5.98
N LYS A 56 -10.05 -16.02 6.47
CA LYS A 56 -11.32 -16.75 6.63
C LYS A 56 -12.25 -16.06 7.65
N ALA A 57 -11.70 -15.58 8.76
CA ALA A 57 -12.45 -14.84 9.77
C ALA A 57 -13.01 -13.51 9.22
N LEU A 58 -12.22 -12.78 8.42
CA LEU A 58 -12.70 -11.58 7.72
C LEU A 58 -13.78 -11.90 6.66
N GLN A 59 -13.58 -12.98 5.88
CA GLN A 59 -14.55 -13.44 4.88
C GLN A 59 -15.91 -13.71 5.52
N HIS A 60 -15.93 -14.55 6.56
CA HIS A 60 -17.14 -14.92 7.27
C HIS A 60 -17.86 -13.70 7.85
N TRP A 61 -17.11 -12.74 8.38
CA TRP A 61 -17.67 -11.48 8.87
C TRP A 61 -18.31 -10.64 7.75
N ALA A 62 -17.69 -10.56 6.56
CA ALA A 62 -18.26 -9.87 5.41
C ALA A 62 -19.55 -10.56 4.89
N GLU A 63 -19.54 -11.89 4.76
CA GLU A 63 -20.68 -12.70 4.31
C GLU A 63 -21.87 -12.60 5.28
N GLU A 64 -21.61 -12.74 6.58
CA GLU A 64 -22.65 -12.63 7.61
C GLU A 64 -23.20 -11.20 7.68
N ALA A 65 -22.36 -10.18 7.48
CA ALA A 65 -22.81 -8.80 7.37
C ALA A 65 -23.66 -8.56 6.11
N ALA A 66 -23.31 -9.17 4.97
CA ALA A 66 -24.13 -9.14 3.76
C ALA A 66 -25.53 -9.71 4.07
N ARG A 67 -25.58 -10.94 4.62
CA ARG A 67 -26.79 -11.66 4.99
C ARG A 67 -27.65 -10.88 5.98
N MET A 68 -27.06 -10.31 7.04
CA MET A 68 -27.78 -9.45 7.98
C MET A 68 -28.34 -8.18 7.33
N SER A 69 -27.58 -7.58 6.40
CA SER A 69 -27.97 -6.33 5.73
C SER A 69 -29.05 -6.48 4.64
N LEU A 70 -29.38 -7.71 4.26
CA LEU A 70 -30.53 -8.04 3.41
C LEU A 70 -31.81 -8.31 4.22
N ASN A 71 -31.66 -8.76 5.48
CA ASN A 71 -32.75 -9.19 6.35
C ASN A 71 -33.08 -8.19 7.48
N SER A 72 -32.62 -6.94 7.36
CA SER A 72 -32.77 -5.93 8.42
C SER A 72 -32.90 -4.52 7.84
N GLU A 73 -33.71 -3.68 8.49
CA GLU A 73 -33.78 -2.24 8.25
C GLU A 73 -32.49 -1.49 8.63
N LYS A 74 -31.55 -2.16 9.31
CA LYS A 74 -30.24 -1.59 9.66
C LYS A 74 -29.38 -1.36 8.43
N SER A 75 -28.70 -0.22 8.39
CA SER A 75 -27.67 0.06 7.38
C SER A 75 -26.55 -0.99 7.40
N THR A 76 -25.96 -1.29 6.24
CA THR A 76 -24.84 -2.24 6.09
C THR A 76 -23.71 -1.93 7.07
N GLN A 77 -23.34 -0.65 7.23
CA GLN A 77 -22.32 -0.21 8.18
C GLN A 77 -22.66 -0.55 9.63
N THR A 78 -23.95 -0.50 10.00
CA THR A 78 -24.41 -0.92 11.32
C THR A 78 -24.30 -2.44 11.48
N CYS A 79 -24.72 -3.23 10.50
CA CYS A 79 -24.59 -4.70 10.55
C CYS A 79 -23.12 -5.15 10.65
N VAL A 80 -22.24 -4.63 9.79
CA VAL A 80 -20.79 -4.91 9.82
C VAL A 80 -20.20 -4.59 11.20
N ARG A 81 -20.45 -3.38 11.72
CA ARG A 81 -19.94 -2.92 13.02
C ARG A 81 -20.51 -3.73 14.20
N ASP A 82 -21.80 -4.03 14.18
CA ASP A 82 -22.48 -4.74 15.26
C ASP A 82 -22.01 -6.20 15.35
N LEU A 83 -21.73 -6.86 14.21
CA LEU A 83 -21.12 -8.20 14.17
C LEU A 83 -19.75 -8.21 14.84
N TYR A 84 -18.84 -7.32 14.42
CA TYR A 84 -17.52 -7.21 15.05
C TYR A 84 -17.64 -6.95 16.55
N ARG A 85 -18.50 -6.02 16.99
CA ARG A 85 -18.67 -5.72 18.42
C ARG A 85 -19.23 -6.88 19.25
N ARG A 86 -19.91 -7.84 18.63
CA ARG A 86 -20.50 -9.03 19.27
C ARG A 86 -19.59 -10.25 19.19
N ASP A 87 -18.56 -10.22 18.35
CA ASP A 87 -17.49 -11.22 18.36
C ASP A 87 -16.74 -11.11 19.69
N CYS A 88 -16.86 -12.13 20.53
CA CYS A 88 -16.29 -12.13 21.88
C CYS A 88 -15.93 -13.55 22.31
N PRO A 89 -15.14 -13.73 23.39
CA PRO A 89 -14.82 -15.04 23.91
C PRO A 89 -16.08 -15.85 24.24
N LYS A 90 -16.20 -17.07 23.67
CA LYS A 90 -17.38 -17.93 23.83
C LYS A 90 -17.57 -18.42 25.27
N GLN A 91 -16.46 -18.65 25.98
CA GLN A 91 -16.46 -18.94 27.40
C GLN A 91 -16.58 -17.61 28.16
N ALA A 92 -17.80 -17.08 28.26
CA ALA A 92 -18.06 -15.80 28.91
C ALA A 92 -17.67 -15.88 30.41
N PRO A 93 -16.59 -15.22 30.85
CA PRO A 93 -16.16 -15.28 32.23
C PRO A 93 -17.11 -14.46 33.12
N ARG A 94 -17.14 -14.76 34.42
CA ARG A 94 -17.92 -13.96 35.37
C ARG A 94 -17.44 -12.49 35.30
N PRO A 95 -18.35 -11.51 35.13
CA PRO A 95 -17.97 -10.10 35.15
C PRO A 95 -17.39 -9.73 36.52
N LEU A 96 -16.44 -8.79 36.55
CA LEU A 96 -15.92 -8.25 37.81
C LEU A 96 -17.07 -7.82 38.75
N THR A 97 -16.95 -8.11 40.04
CA THR A 97 -17.83 -7.50 41.04
C THR A 97 -17.51 -6.00 41.17
N ASN A 98 -18.36 -5.23 41.85
CA ASN A 98 -18.03 -3.83 42.17
C ASN A 98 -16.73 -3.73 43.01
N THR A 99 -16.50 -4.70 43.90
CA THR A 99 -15.28 -4.78 44.72
C THR A 99 -14.05 -5.02 43.84
N ASP A 100 -14.08 -6.01 42.95
CA ASP A 100 -12.94 -6.32 42.10
C ASP A 100 -12.64 -5.20 41.10
N ALA A 101 -13.68 -4.58 40.54
CA ALA A 101 -13.53 -3.42 39.66
C ALA A 101 -12.90 -2.23 40.40
N ARG A 102 -13.24 -1.99 41.68
CA ARG A 102 -12.59 -0.98 42.52
C ARG A 102 -11.15 -1.36 42.88
N MET A 103 -10.85 -2.62 43.15
CA MET A 103 -9.48 -3.09 43.38
C MET A 103 -8.59 -2.92 42.13
N LEU A 104 -9.15 -3.18 40.95
CA LEU A 104 -8.50 -2.90 39.68
C LEU A 104 -8.26 -1.39 39.52
N LEU A 105 -9.29 -0.54 39.68
CA LEU A 105 -9.12 0.92 39.58
C LEU A 105 -8.11 1.47 40.60
N GLY A 106 -8.12 1.00 41.85
CA GLY A 106 -7.11 1.37 42.85
C GLY A 106 -5.69 0.94 42.45
N THR A 107 -5.57 -0.17 41.71
CA THR A 107 -4.30 -0.60 41.12
C THR A 107 -3.87 0.33 39.97
N ILE A 108 -4.80 0.77 39.11
CA ILE A 108 -4.54 1.77 38.06
C ILE A 108 -4.01 3.09 38.67
N VAL A 109 -4.69 3.61 39.70
CA VAL A 109 -4.29 4.83 40.43
C VAL A 109 -2.90 4.66 41.08
N ARG A 110 -2.62 3.48 41.64
CA ARG A 110 -1.31 3.16 42.23
C ARG A 110 -0.21 3.09 41.17
N LEU A 111 -0.48 2.54 40.00
CA LEU A 111 0.49 2.46 38.90
C LEU A 111 0.85 3.86 38.39
N GLU A 112 -0.14 4.74 38.17
CA GLU A 112 0.12 6.14 37.78
C GLU A 112 1.00 6.87 38.81
N LYS A 113 0.76 6.66 40.11
CA LYS A 113 1.57 7.26 41.19
C LYS A 113 2.96 6.63 41.38
N LYS A 114 3.18 5.40 40.92
CA LYS A 114 4.46 4.68 41.09
C LYS A 114 5.49 5.10 40.03
N TYR A 115 5.02 5.60 38.90
CA TYR A 115 5.82 5.76 37.68
C TYR A 115 5.69 7.19 37.16
N ASP A 116 6.68 8.04 37.45
CA ASP A 116 6.58 9.52 37.32
C ASP A 116 6.16 10.04 35.93
N LEU A 117 6.46 9.31 34.86
CA LEU A 117 6.13 9.67 33.47
C LEU A 117 4.83 9.03 32.95
N LEU A 118 4.29 8.04 33.66
CA LEU A 118 3.07 7.33 33.27
C LEU A 118 1.86 8.26 33.48
N ARG A 119 0.99 8.34 32.47
CA ARG A 119 -0.30 9.03 32.56
C ARG A 119 -1.42 8.06 32.21
N VAL A 120 -2.49 8.11 33.00
CA VAL A 120 -3.71 7.35 32.74
C VAL A 120 -4.81 8.30 32.29
N SER A 121 -5.06 8.33 30.97
CA SER A 121 -6.14 9.10 30.37
C SER A 121 -7.40 8.27 30.15
N MET A 122 -8.52 8.96 29.96
CA MET A 122 -9.86 8.36 29.82
C MET A 122 -10.59 9.00 28.65
N ARG A 123 -11.32 8.18 27.88
CA ARG A 123 -11.89 8.61 26.59
C ARG A 123 -12.92 9.74 26.68
N GLU A 124 -13.56 9.90 27.84
CA GLU A 124 -14.74 10.72 28.04
C GLU A 124 -14.58 11.74 29.18
N PHE A 125 -13.41 11.78 29.84
CA PHE A 125 -13.21 12.61 31.04
C PHE A 125 -11.82 13.27 31.08
N ASN A 126 -11.80 14.59 31.14
CA ASN A 126 -10.60 15.41 31.39
C ASN A 126 -10.35 15.56 32.91
N VAL A 127 -10.27 14.44 33.62
CA VAL A 127 -10.03 14.39 35.08
C VAL A 127 -8.93 13.37 35.39
N GLY A 128 -8.21 13.54 36.50
CA GLY A 128 -7.21 12.55 36.92
C GLY A 128 -7.88 11.24 37.35
N VAL A 129 -7.26 10.09 37.04
CA VAL A 129 -7.88 8.76 37.27
C VAL A 129 -8.22 8.49 38.74
N ALA A 130 -7.55 9.15 39.68
CA ALA A 130 -7.88 9.11 41.11
C ALA A 130 -9.32 9.55 41.42
N SER A 131 -9.86 10.54 40.70
CA SER A 131 -11.25 11.00 40.89
C SER A 131 -12.32 10.01 40.41
N MET A 132 -11.93 8.97 39.65
CA MET A 132 -12.87 7.92 39.24
C MET A 132 -13.20 6.94 40.36
N LEU A 133 -12.44 6.90 41.47
CA LEU A 133 -12.73 6.01 42.59
C LEU A 133 -14.13 6.26 43.19
N ASP A 134 -14.56 7.52 43.16
CA ASP A 134 -15.86 7.98 43.65
C ASP A 134 -16.90 8.18 42.53
N SER A 135 -16.50 8.04 41.26
CA SER A 135 -17.40 8.20 40.11
C SER A 135 -18.33 6.99 39.95
N PRO A 136 -19.66 7.17 39.77
CA PRO A 136 -20.56 6.05 39.51
C PRO A 136 -20.28 5.36 38.15
N ASN A 137 -19.67 6.08 37.20
CA ASN A 137 -19.47 5.63 35.82
C ASN A 137 -18.09 4.98 35.58
N PHE A 138 -17.29 4.76 36.63
CA PHE A 138 -15.94 4.19 36.53
C PHE A 138 -15.87 2.83 35.81
N ARG A 139 -16.98 2.07 35.81
CA ARG A 139 -17.07 0.77 35.16
C ARG A 139 -17.30 0.84 33.64
N GLU A 140 -17.88 1.92 33.13
CA GLU A 140 -18.12 2.10 31.69
C GLU A 140 -16.96 2.80 30.96
N THR A 141 -15.98 3.30 31.71
CA THR A 141 -14.86 4.10 31.19
C THR A 141 -13.73 3.23 30.65
N GLN A 142 -13.18 3.57 29.47
CA GLN A 142 -11.93 3.01 28.94
C GLN A 142 -10.73 3.75 29.53
N TYR A 143 -9.72 3.01 29.99
CA TYR A 143 -8.50 3.56 30.60
C TYR A 143 -7.30 3.37 29.67
N PHE A 144 -6.49 4.41 29.48
CA PHE A 144 -5.34 4.39 28.57
C PHE A 144 -4.06 4.83 29.28
N PHE A 145 -3.03 4.01 29.19
CA PHE A 145 -1.72 4.15 29.79
C PHE A 145 -0.75 4.62 28.71
N ALA A 146 -0.11 5.78 28.87
CA ALA A 146 0.89 6.31 27.96
C ALA A 146 1.97 7.09 28.72
N PHE A 147 3.12 7.31 28.09
CA PHE A 147 4.14 8.26 28.56
C PHE A 147 3.97 9.62 27.88
N GLN A 148 4.35 10.69 28.57
CA GLN A 148 4.10 12.07 28.08
C GLN A 148 4.87 12.44 26.80
N ASP A 149 5.95 11.73 26.47
CA ASP A 149 6.92 12.13 25.43
C ASP A 149 6.78 11.35 24.12
N LEU A 150 5.72 10.56 23.95
CA LEU A 150 5.52 9.74 22.74
C LEU A 150 4.63 10.46 21.73
N PRO A 151 5.04 10.57 20.44
CA PRO A 151 4.27 11.28 19.43
C PRO A 151 2.91 10.61 19.18
N ASP A 152 1.94 11.44 18.79
CA ASP A 152 0.53 11.08 18.72
C ASP A 152 0.24 9.93 17.73
N GLU A 153 -0.89 9.23 17.92
CA GLU A 153 -1.29 8.06 17.13
C GLU A 153 -1.47 8.36 15.62
N GLY A 154 -1.35 9.62 15.17
CA GLY A 154 -1.57 10.04 13.79
C GLY A 154 -0.40 9.80 12.82
N THR A 155 0.85 9.76 13.27
CA THR A 155 2.03 9.75 12.37
C THR A 155 2.48 8.32 12.03
N GLY A 156 2.51 7.99 10.73
CA GLY A 156 3.01 6.72 10.22
C GLY A 156 2.11 5.51 10.42
N ASP A 157 2.56 4.39 9.84
CA ASP A 157 1.99 3.07 10.07
C ASP A 157 2.16 2.66 11.55
N GLY A 158 1.36 1.69 12.03
CA GLY A 158 1.42 1.23 13.42
C GLY A 158 1.01 -0.22 13.60
N SER A 159 1.39 -0.81 14.73
CA SER A 159 1.10 -2.21 15.07
C SER A 159 0.34 -2.28 16.40
N ARG A 160 -0.44 -3.35 16.61
CA ARG A 160 -1.12 -3.60 17.90
C ARG A 160 -1.18 -5.07 18.27
N LEU A 161 -1.07 -5.33 19.57
CA LEU A 161 -1.43 -6.60 20.20
C LEU A 161 -2.77 -6.44 20.93
N THR A 162 -3.60 -7.47 20.90
CA THR A 162 -4.86 -7.57 21.63
C THR A 162 -4.82 -8.79 22.52
N LEU A 163 -4.96 -8.57 23.82
CA LEU A 163 -4.95 -9.63 24.82
C LEU A 163 -6.38 -9.85 25.31
N ASN A 164 -6.84 -11.09 25.23
CA ASN A 164 -8.14 -11.53 25.74
C ASN A 164 -7.92 -12.37 27.00
N LEU A 165 -8.51 -11.92 28.11
CA LEU A 165 -8.13 -12.31 29.46
C LEU A 165 -9.35 -12.56 30.33
N HIS A 166 -9.19 -13.45 31.31
CA HIS A 166 -10.12 -13.55 32.43
C HIS A 166 -10.17 -12.19 33.17
N PRO A 167 -11.36 -11.59 33.42
CA PRO A 167 -11.47 -10.24 33.98
C PRO A 167 -10.79 -10.08 35.33
N ASP A 168 -10.85 -11.11 36.18
CA ASP A 168 -10.22 -11.15 37.50
C ASP A 168 -8.68 -11.24 37.44
N LYS A 169 -8.09 -11.42 36.25
CA LYS A 169 -6.64 -11.45 35.99
C LYS A 169 -6.10 -10.21 35.31
N VAL A 170 -6.98 -9.25 34.96
CA VAL A 170 -6.59 -8.01 34.27
C VAL A 170 -5.70 -7.13 35.14
N LYS A 171 -5.84 -7.20 36.47
CA LYS A 171 -5.01 -6.47 37.44
C LYS A 171 -3.55 -6.91 37.38
N GLU A 172 -3.32 -8.22 37.49
CA GLU A 172 -1.97 -8.82 37.45
C GLU A 172 -1.31 -8.57 36.08
N VAL A 173 -2.08 -8.66 34.99
CA VAL A 173 -1.57 -8.40 33.65
C VAL A 173 -1.23 -6.93 33.41
N ILE A 174 -2.03 -5.96 33.89
CA ILE A 174 -1.67 -4.55 33.71
C ILE A 174 -0.45 -4.16 34.53
N GLU A 175 -0.24 -4.75 35.71
CA GLU A 175 0.98 -4.57 36.50
C GLU A 175 2.22 -5.05 35.70
N VAL A 176 2.15 -6.22 35.04
CA VAL A 176 3.21 -6.72 34.14
C VAL A 176 3.42 -5.84 32.90
N LEU A 177 2.36 -5.44 32.20
CA LEU A 177 2.47 -4.63 30.99
C LEU A 177 3.03 -3.24 31.28
N VAL A 178 2.63 -2.61 32.39
CA VAL A 178 3.20 -1.32 32.82
C VAL A 178 4.66 -1.48 33.23
N GLU A 179 5.05 -2.58 33.85
CA GLU A 179 6.48 -2.84 34.11
C GLU A 179 7.27 -3.00 32.81
N MET A 180 6.77 -3.78 31.84
CA MET A 180 7.40 -3.93 30.52
C MET A 180 7.53 -2.58 29.81
N MET A 181 6.51 -1.71 29.87
CA MET A 181 6.55 -0.35 29.31
C MET A 181 7.71 0.51 29.85
N HIS A 182 8.30 0.17 31.01
CA HIS A 182 9.48 0.87 31.56
C HIS A 182 10.82 0.20 31.25
N GLN A 183 10.83 -0.96 30.58
CA GLN A 183 12.02 -1.77 30.37
C GLN A 183 12.40 -1.76 28.88
N ALA A 184 13.67 -1.46 28.58
CA ALA A 184 14.21 -1.66 27.25
C ALA A 184 14.17 -3.17 26.88
N PRO A 185 13.87 -3.53 25.61
CA PRO A 185 13.62 -2.65 24.46
C PRO A 185 12.15 -2.16 24.35
N TRP A 186 11.25 -2.62 25.22
CA TRP A 186 9.80 -2.40 25.07
C TRP A 186 9.36 -0.95 25.31
N SER A 187 10.11 -0.17 26.10
CA SER A 187 9.85 1.25 26.36
C SER A 187 9.87 2.13 25.11
N GLU A 188 10.62 1.74 24.07
CA GLU A 188 10.66 2.45 22.78
C GLU A 188 9.54 1.99 21.84
N LEU A 189 9.16 0.71 21.95
CA LEU A 189 8.18 0.04 21.10
C LEU A 189 6.72 0.31 21.50
N ILE A 190 6.39 0.20 22.79
CA ILE A 190 5.03 0.34 23.30
C ILE A 190 4.69 1.82 23.43
N ARG A 191 3.76 2.30 22.60
CA ARG A 191 3.24 3.67 22.67
C ARG A 191 2.18 3.84 23.73
N LYS A 192 1.27 2.86 23.86
CA LYS A 192 0.08 2.99 24.70
C LYS A 192 -0.52 1.63 25.04
N THR A 193 -1.07 1.47 26.24
CA THR A 193 -1.90 0.31 26.59
C THR A 193 -3.31 0.76 26.95
N LYS A 194 -4.35 0.09 26.44
CA LYS A 194 -5.76 0.36 26.74
C LYS A 194 -6.38 -0.80 27.50
N ILE A 195 -7.07 -0.50 28.60
CA ILE A 195 -8.05 -1.38 29.23
C ILE A 195 -9.44 -1.02 28.71
N GLN A 196 -10.20 -2.02 28.27
CA GLN A 196 -11.63 -1.89 27.97
C GLN A 196 -12.42 -1.47 29.22
N ALA A 197 -13.64 -0.92 29.03
CA ALA A 197 -14.58 -0.66 30.12
C ALA A 197 -14.70 -1.87 31.07
N LEU A 198 -14.54 -1.63 32.38
CA LEU A 198 -14.45 -2.69 33.40
C LEU A 198 -15.73 -3.55 33.52
N SER A 199 -16.89 -3.05 33.09
CA SER A 199 -18.15 -3.81 32.98
C SER A 199 -18.20 -4.76 31.77
N ARG A 200 -17.31 -4.53 30.78
CA ARG A 200 -17.24 -5.19 29.47
C ARG A 200 -16.05 -6.12 29.29
N LEU A 201 -15.13 -6.18 30.26
CA LEU A 201 -14.04 -7.17 30.27
C LEU A 201 -14.60 -8.59 30.09
N GLY A 202 -14.04 -9.34 29.14
CA GLY A 202 -14.51 -10.67 28.74
C GLY A 202 -15.79 -10.71 27.89
N LYS A 203 -16.40 -9.57 27.55
CA LYS A 203 -17.67 -9.46 26.79
C LYS A 203 -17.56 -8.74 25.44
N THR A 204 -16.34 -8.40 25.02
CA THR A 204 -16.06 -7.69 23.77
C THR A 204 -14.84 -8.32 23.09
N THR A 205 -14.60 -7.98 21.82
CA THR A 205 -13.43 -8.40 21.02
C THR A 205 -12.09 -8.28 21.72
N ASP A 206 -11.93 -7.21 22.50
CA ASP A 206 -10.68 -6.81 23.12
C ASP A 206 -10.88 -6.48 24.60
N CYS A 207 -10.11 -7.15 25.46
CA CYS A 207 -10.02 -6.85 26.89
C CYS A 207 -8.91 -5.83 27.17
N LEU A 208 -7.68 -6.13 26.72
CA LEU A 208 -6.55 -5.21 26.68
C LEU A 208 -6.05 -5.04 25.24
N VAL A 209 -5.52 -3.86 24.93
CA VAL A 209 -4.83 -3.57 23.65
C VAL A 209 -3.52 -2.86 23.94
N VAL A 210 -2.42 -3.36 23.39
CA VAL A 210 -1.12 -2.69 23.38
C VAL A 210 -0.91 -2.12 21.98
N TYR A 211 -0.69 -0.81 21.89
CA TYR A 211 -0.38 -0.10 20.66
C TYR A 211 1.13 0.14 20.59
N CYS A 212 1.72 -0.16 19.44
CA CYS A 212 3.16 -0.15 19.21
C CYS A 212 3.52 0.71 17.99
N THR A 213 4.77 1.15 17.92
CA THR A 213 5.36 1.60 16.66
C THR A 213 5.30 0.50 15.60
N PHE A 214 5.32 0.88 14.32
CA PHE A 214 5.39 -0.10 13.24
C PHE A 214 6.78 -0.72 13.17
N SER A 215 6.91 -1.90 13.77
CA SER A 215 8.11 -2.73 13.74
C SER A 215 7.66 -4.18 13.89
N PRO A 216 7.13 -4.82 12.81
CA PRO A 216 6.44 -6.10 12.91
C PRO A 216 7.22 -7.18 13.68
N ASP A 217 8.52 -7.32 13.38
CA ASP A 217 9.38 -8.32 14.02
C ASP A 217 9.60 -8.05 15.52
N GLN A 218 9.79 -6.79 15.90
CA GLN A 218 9.90 -6.42 17.33
C GLN A 218 8.57 -6.59 18.07
N VAL A 219 7.42 -6.40 17.41
CA VAL A 219 6.11 -6.67 18.01
C VAL A 219 5.84 -8.17 18.12
N MET A 220 6.37 -9.01 17.23
CA MET A 220 6.38 -10.47 17.42
C MET A 220 7.24 -10.87 18.64
N ALA A 221 8.43 -10.28 18.79
CA ALA A 221 9.27 -10.49 19.98
C ALA A 221 8.60 -10.01 21.28
N LEU A 222 7.89 -8.89 21.24
CA LEU A 222 7.05 -8.43 22.35
C LEU A 222 5.91 -9.42 22.64
N ALA A 223 5.23 -9.95 21.62
CA ALA A 223 4.18 -10.94 21.79
C ALA A 223 4.69 -12.22 22.46
N GLN A 224 5.91 -12.65 22.14
CA GLN A 224 6.58 -13.76 22.82
C GLN A 224 6.91 -13.42 24.28
N ALA A 225 7.52 -12.26 24.56
CA ALA A 225 7.82 -11.84 25.92
C ALA A 225 6.55 -11.72 26.80
N VAL A 226 5.42 -11.34 26.19
CA VAL A 226 4.08 -11.35 26.79
C VAL A 226 3.55 -12.78 26.99
N ASP A 227 3.81 -13.72 26.06
CA ASP A 227 3.46 -15.16 26.24
C ASP A 227 4.21 -15.79 27.42
N GLU A 228 5.48 -15.43 27.59
CA GLU A 228 6.35 -15.95 28.65
C GLU A 228 6.01 -15.35 30.03
N LYS A 229 5.75 -14.04 30.12
CA LYS A 229 5.46 -13.35 31.39
C LYS A 229 4.03 -13.53 31.90
N ILE A 230 3.04 -13.76 31.03
CA ILE A 230 1.63 -13.92 31.43
C ILE A 230 1.23 -15.40 31.45
N PRO A 231 0.80 -15.97 32.59
CA PRO A 231 0.34 -17.35 32.67
C PRO A 231 -0.76 -17.67 31.64
N LYS A 232 -0.65 -18.79 30.93
CA LYS A 232 -1.62 -19.21 29.89
C LYS A 232 -3.05 -19.34 30.43
N GLY A 233 -3.20 -19.77 31.69
CA GLY A 233 -4.49 -19.84 32.39
C GLY A 233 -5.15 -18.49 32.72
N PHE A 234 -4.49 -17.35 32.47
CA PHE A 234 -5.13 -16.03 32.61
C PHE A 234 -5.85 -15.60 31.33
N ARG A 235 -5.72 -16.35 30.23
CA ARG A 235 -6.10 -15.93 28.89
C ARG A 235 -7.32 -16.68 28.37
N LEU A 236 -8.14 -15.97 27.60
CA LEU A 236 -9.33 -16.51 26.95
C LEU A 236 -9.00 -16.83 25.49
N GLU A 237 -9.43 -18.00 25.04
CA GLU A 237 -9.31 -18.42 23.65
C GLU A 237 -10.25 -17.60 22.75
N HIS A 238 -9.72 -16.52 22.17
CA HIS A 238 -10.43 -15.64 21.24
C HIS A 238 -9.46 -14.83 20.36
N THR A 239 -9.79 -14.71 19.07
CA THR A 239 -9.08 -13.88 18.08
C THR A 239 -10.14 -13.09 17.32
N PRO A 240 -10.17 -11.75 17.39
CA PRO A 240 -11.18 -10.94 16.70
C PRO A 240 -11.11 -11.08 15.18
N PHE A 241 -12.26 -10.91 14.51
CA PHE A 241 -12.32 -10.97 13.04
C PHE A 241 -11.24 -10.12 12.34
N GLY A 242 -10.55 -10.74 11.38
CA GLY A 242 -9.48 -10.12 10.59
C GLY A 242 -8.19 -9.82 11.35
N MET A 243 -8.03 -10.26 12.60
CA MET A 243 -6.74 -10.24 13.32
C MET A 243 -5.99 -11.57 13.14
N GLU A 244 -4.67 -11.52 13.23
CA GLU A 244 -3.80 -12.70 13.21
C GLU A 244 -3.65 -13.24 14.63
N ARG A 245 -3.80 -14.55 14.82
CA ARG A 245 -3.52 -15.21 16.10
C ARG A 245 -2.02 -15.46 16.21
N ILE A 246 -1.39 -14.96 17.27
CA ILE A 246 0.01 -15.27 17.59
C ILE A 246 0.06 -16.37 18.67
N TYR A 247 -0.69 -16.20 19.76
CA TYR A 247 -0.83 -17.20 20.83
C TYR A 247 -2.29 -17.31 21.29
N THR A 248 -2.62 -18.29 22.14
CA THR A 248 -3.91 -18.33 22.85
C THR A 248 -4.15 -17.01 23.57
N GLY A 249 -5.27 -16.36 23.25
CA GLY A 249 -5.65 -15.05 23.78
C GLY A 249 -4.74 -13.88 23.42
N ILE A 250 -3.82 -14.03 22.46
CA ILE A 250 -2.97 -12.93 21.95
C ILE A 250 -3.10 -12.84 20.43
N ALA A 251 -3.69 -11.75 19.96
CA ALA A 251 -3.90 -11.46 18.55
C ALA A 251 -3.17 -10.18 18.12
N TYR A 252 -2.76 -10.12 16.85
CA TYR A 252 -2.00 -9.02 16.25
C TYR A 252 -2.75 -8.40 15.06
N SER A 253 -2.56 -7.09 14.86
CA SER A 253 -2.85 -6.44 13.56
C SER A 253 -2.06 -5.16 13.35
N GLU A 254 -1.91 -4.79 12.08
CA GLU A 254 -1.26 -3.58 11.59
C GLU A 254 -2.31 -2.56 11.11
N ARG A 255 -1.94 -1.30 11.20
CA ARG A 255 -2.76 -0.12 10.87
C ARG A 255 -1.96 0.76 9.90
N LYS A 256 -2.56 1.09 8.77
CA LYS A 256 -1.97 2.02 7.80
C LYS A 256 -2.11 3.47 8.28
N GLU A 257 -1.12 4.30 7.96
CA GLU A 257 -1.15 5.76 8.13
C GLU A 257 -2.43 6.37 7.53
N GLY A 258 -2.96 7.41 8.19
CA GLY A 258 -4.24 8.03 7.83
C GLY A 258 -5.48 7.30 8.34
N ASP A 259 -5.39 6.03 8.77
CA ASP A 259 -6.52 5.36 9.41
C ASP A 259 -6.65 5.75 10.90
N SER A 260 -7.49 6.74 11.17
CA SER A 260 -7.83 7.25 12.51
C SER A 260 -8.72 6.30 13.35
N GLY A 261 -8.89 5.05 12.91
CA GLY A 261 -9.81 4.08 13.51
C GLY A 261 -9.14 2.98 14.34
N SER A 262 -9.92 2.34 15.21
CA SER A 262 -9.56 1.02 15.74
C SER A 262 -9.59 -0.05 14.64
N HIS A 263 -8.93 -1.20 14.86
CA HIS A 263 -8.92 -2.35 13.92
C HIS A 263 -10.31 -2.69 13.36
N GLY A 264 -11.31 -2.84 14.23
CA GLY A 264 -12.69 -3.07 13.81
C GLY A 264 -13.22 -1.95 12.91
N ASN A 265 -12.96 -0.67 13.23
CA ASN A 265 -13.39 0.45 12.38
C ASN A 265 -12.64 0.51 11.04
N SER A 266 -11.37 0.13 11.02
CA SER A 266 -10.53 0.00 9.83
C SER A 266 -11.15 -1.00 8.86
N ARG A 267 -11.31 -2.26 9.31
CA ARG A 267 -11.82 -3.35 8.48
C ARG A 267 -13.34 -3.24 8.23
N ASN A 268 -14.10 -2.53 9.08
CA ASN A 268 -15.47 -2.11 8.78
C ASN A 268 -15.55 -1.37 7.44
N LYS A 269 -14.67 -0.37 7.22
CA LYS A 269 -14.68 0.46 5.99
C LYS A 269 -14.45 -0.41 4.75
N VAL A 270 -13.45 -1.29 4.81
CA VAL A 270 -13.11 -2.26 3.76
C VAL A 270 -14.33 -3.10 3.38
N ILE A 271 -14.95 -3.77 4.36
CA ILE A 271 -16.13 -4.62 4.15
C ILE A 271 -17.32 -3.79 3.63
N CYS A 272 -17.53 -2.58 4.15
CA CYS A 272 -18.62 -1.71 3.70
C CYS A 272 -18.48 -1.30 2.23
N ARG A 273 -17.26 -0.99 1.75
CA ARG A 273 -17.03 -0.68 0.33
C ARG A 273 -17.18 -1.92 -0.55
N ALA A 274 -16.69 -3.07 -0.10
CA ALA A 274 -16.89 -4.35 -0.83
C ALA A 274 -18.38 -4.68 -0.99
N LEU A 275 -19.15 -4.63 0.10
CA LEU A 275 -20.60 -4.86 0.07
C LEU A 275 -21.36 -3.79 -0.71
N ARG A 276 -20.87 -2.55 -0.77
CA ARG A 276 -21.45 -1.49 -1.62
C ARG A 276 -21.26 -1.83 -3.10
N ARG A 277 -20.07 -2.25 -3.53
CA ARG A 277 -19.79 -2.69 -4.92
C ARG A 277 -20.68 -3.87 -5.30
N CYS A 278 -20.70 -4.95 -4.51
CA CYS A 278 -21.57 -6.13 -4.77
C CYS A 278 -23.08 -5.84 -4.73
N ARG A 279 -23.52 -4.70 -4.19
CA ARG A 279 -24.93 -4.24 -4.26
C ARG A 279 -25.24 -3.48 -5.54
N HIS A 280 -24.26 -2.83 -6.17
CA HIS A 280 -24.43 -2.14 -7.44
C HIS A 280 -24.36 -3.08 -8.64
N ASN A 281 -23.63 -4.20 -8.51
CA ASN A 281 -23.56 -5.25 -9.51
C ASN A 281 -23.59 -6.62 -8.80
N SER A 282 -24.62 -7.42 -9.09
CA SER A 282 -24.86 -8.73 -8.46
C SER A 282 -23.91 -9.83 -8.92
N ASP A 283 -23.22 -9.61 -10.04
CA ASP A 283 -22.31 -10.58 -10.65
C ASP A 283 -20.89 -10.47 -10.07
N LEU A 284 -20.73 -9.63 -9.03
CA LEU A 284 -19.47 -9.46 -8.30
C LEU A 284 -19.31 -10.48 -7.18
N ASP A 285 -18.28 -11.34 -7.30
CA ASP A 285 -17.88 -12.23 -6.21
C ASP A 285 -17.32 -11.43 -5.02
N LEU A 286 -17.95 -11.58 -3.86
CA LEU A 286 -17.57 -10.86 -2.64
C LEU A 286 -16.14 -11.18 -2.20
N THR A 287 -15.65 -12.40 -2.43
CA THR A 287 -14.28 -12.79 -2.04
C THR A 287 -13.23 -12.00 -2.82
N ARG A 288 -13.41 -11.87 -4.14
CA ARG A 288 -12.57 -11.08 -5.03
C ARG A 288 -12.64 -9.59 -4.69
N ILE A 289 -13.85 -9.03 -4.57
CA ILE A 289 -14.01 -7.61 -4.22
C ILE A 289 -13.38 -7.31 -2.85
N LEU A 290 -13.50 -8.20 -1.87
CA LEU A 290 -12.88 -8.01 -0.56
C LEU A 290 -11.35 -8.03 -0.63
N ASN A 291 -10.76 -8.85 -1.51
CA ASN A 291 -9.31 -8.83 -1.77
C ASN A 291 -8.86 -7.50 -2.39
N GLU A 292 -9.58 -6.98 -3.38
CA GLU A 292 -9.29 -5.68 -3.97
C GLU A 292 -9.41 -4.54 -2.94
N GLU A 293 -10.47 -4.55 -2.13
CA GLU A 293 -10.71 -3.52 -1.11
C GLU A 293 -9.68 -3.55 0.03
N LEU A 294 -9.13 -4.73 0.35
CA LEU A 294 -7.97 -4.85 1.24
C LEU A 294 -6.75 -4.20 0.60
N LEU A 295 -6.40 -4.57 -0.64
CA LEU A 295 -5.22 -4.05 -1.33
C LEU A 295 -5.29 -2.51 -1.51
N LEU A 296 -6.43 -1.99 -1.96
CA LEU A 296 -6.72 -0.55 -2.09
C LEU A 296 -6.76 0.19 -0.74
N SER A 297 -6.83 -0.53 0.37
CA SER A 297 -6.67 0.08 1.70
C SER A 297 -5.22 0.04 2.20
N GLY A 298 -4.31 -0.64 1.51
CA GLY A 298 -2.96 -0.93 1.95
C GLY A 298 -2.84 -2.17 2.86
N TYR A 299 -3.82 -3.07 2.85
CA TYR A 299 -3.81 -4.32 3.63
C TYR A 299 -3.59 -5.55 2.74
N ASP A 300 -2.88 -6.54 3.26
CA ASP A 300 -2.59 -7.79 2.56
C ASP A 300 -3.88 -8.60 2.31
N PRO A 301 -4.24 -8.92 1.05
CA PRO A 301 -5.41 -9.74 0.72
C PRO A 301 -5.37 -11.16 1.30
N GLU A 302 -4.18 -11.74 1.51
CA GLU A 302 -4.02 -13.09 2.05
C GLU A 302 -4.00 -13.11 3.59
N ASN A 303 -3.59 -12.00 4.21
CA ASN A 303 -3.63 -11.82 5.65
C ASN A 303 -4.08 -10.39 6.03
N PRO A 304 -5.39 -10.15 6.23
CA PRO A 304 -5.94 -8.80 6.46
C PRO A 304 -5.54 -8.17 7.80
N ALA A 305 -4.76 -8.88 8.62
CA ALA A 305 -4.09 -8.33 9.79
C ALA A 305 -2.79 -7.58 9.45
N ARG A 306 -2.23 -7.76 8.25
CA ARG A 306 -0.96 -7.18 7.80
C ARG A 306 -1.17 -6.06 6.78
N LEU A 307 -0.19 -5.16 6.67
CA LEU A 307 -0.08 -4.25 5.53
C LEU A 307 0.37 -5.00 4.29
N ALA A 308 -0.15 -4.60 3.13
CA ALA A 308 0.30 -5.15 1.85
C ALA A 308 1.73 -4.70 1.54
N ARG A 309 2.53 -5.60 0.97
CA ARG A 309 3.81 -5.26 0.34
C ARG A 309 3.56 -4.65 -1.04
N THR A 310 3.01 -3.44 -1.05
CA THR A 310 2.77 -2.66 -2.27
C THR A 310 4.04 -1.94 -2.73
N ASN A 311 4.23 -1.82 -4.05
CA ASN A 311 5.11 -0.80 -4.60
C ASN A 311 4.48 0.60 -4.43
N ASP A 312 5.27 1.64 -4.62
CA ASP A 312 4.87 3.03 -4.37
C ASP A 312 3.68 3.47 -5.23
N PHE A 313 3.56 2.90 -6.43
CA PHE A 313 2.40 3.06 -7.30
C PHE A 313 1.10 2.58 -6.63
N MET A 314 1.10 1.33 -6.15
CA MET A 314 -0.05 0.75 -5.47
C MET A 314 -0.35 1.45 -4.13
N GLU A 315 0.64 2.02 -3.45
CA GLU A 315 0.38 2.86 -2.28
C GLU A 315 -0.38 4.15 -2.66
N ILE A 316 -0.03 4.81 -3.76
CA ILE A 316 -0.71 6.03 -4.21
C ILE A 316 -2.12 5.75 -4.75
N VAL A 317 -2.28 4.67 -5.51
CA VAL A 317 -3.61 4.18 -5.90
C VAL A 317 -4.46 3.89 -4.66
N SER A 318 -3.87 3.33 -3.60
CA SER A 318 -4.55 3.12 -2.31
C SER A 318 -4.88 4.43 -1.59
N LYS A 319 -3.98 5.41 -1.58
CA LYS A 319 -4.23 6.75 -1.02
C LYS A 319 -5.43 7.40 -1.72
N LEU A 320 -5.43 7.45 -3.06
CA LEU A 320 -6.55 7.91 -3.89
C LEU A 320 -7.87 7.20 -3.60
N ALA A 321 -7.86 5.87 -3.49
CA ALA A 321 -9.06 5.07 -3.23
C ALA A 321 -9.60 5.22 -1.80
N ARG A 322 -8.77 5.60 -0.82
CA ARG A 322 -9.21 5.85 0.56
C ARG A 322 -9.89 7.21 0.74
N ASP A 323 -9.41 8.24 0.05
CA ASP A 323 -9.83 9.63 0.27
C ASP A 323 -11.10 10.02 -0.49
N LYS A 324 -11.58 9.18 -1.43
CA LYS A 324 -12.75 9.47 -2.27
C LYS A 324 -13.91 8.52 -2.01
N GLU A 325 -15.04 9.07 -1.57
CA GLU A 325 -16.34 8.44 -1.84
C GLU A 325 -16.65 8.54 -3.36
N PRO A 326 -17.44 7.61 -3.94
CA PRO A 326 -17.76 7.59 -5.38
C PRO A 326 -18.64 8.76 -5.87
N THR A 327 -18.74 9.86 -5.11
CA THR A 327 -19.44 11.10 -5.43
C THR A 327 -18.56 12.16 -6.09
N VAL A 328 -17.24 11.97 -6.15
CA VAL A 328 -16.30 12.89 -6.81
C VAL A 328 -16.48 12.84 -8.34
N GLN A 329 -16.50 14.00 -9.01
CA GLN A 329 -16.66 14.03 -10.47
C GLN A 329 -15.45 13.41 -11.17
N LEU A 330 -15.69 12.63 -12.23
CA LEU A 330 -14.62 11.90 -12.94
C LEU A 330 -13.52 12.82 -13.49
N ALA A 331 -13.84 14.07 -13.83
CA ALA A 331 -12.87 15.06 -14.30
C ALA A 331 -11.82 15.39 -13.23
N ASP A 332 -12.21 15.46 -11.96
CA ASP A 332 -11.31 15.74 -10.84
C ASP A 332 -10.39 14.54 -10.55
N ILE A 333 -10.92 13.31 -10.69
CA ILE A 333 -10.13 12.08 -10.60
C ILE A 333 -9.08 12.04 -11.72
N GLU A 334 -9.46 12.34 -12.97
CA GLU A 334 -8.54 12.35 -14.11
C GLU A 334 -7.45 13.44 -13.96
N LEU A 335 -7.81 14.63 -13.46
CA LEU A 335 -6.88 15.73 -13.22
C LEU A 335 -5.89 15.43 -12.08
N GLU A 336 -6.35 14.86 -10.97
CA GLU A 336 -5.49 14.48 -9.85
C GLU A 336 -4.59 13.29 -10.19
N CYS A 337 -5.10 12.25 -10.86
CA CYS A 337 -4.29 11.11 -11.30
C CYS A 337 -3.17 11.59 -12.22
N ARG A 338 -3.47 12.44 -13.22
CA ARG A 338 -2.44 13.08 -14.05
C ARG A 338 -1.42 13.88 -13.23
N GLY A 339 -1.87 14.53 -12.15
CA GLY A 339 -1.02 15.31 -11.27
C GLY A 339 -0.17 14.51 -10.26
N LEU A 340 -0.37 13.21 -10.12
CA LEU A 340 0.33 12.37 -9.13
C LEU A 340 1.51 11.60 -9.70
N PHE A 341 1.47 11.23 -10.98
CA PHE A 341 2.60 10.59 -11.67
C PHE A 341 3.66 11.63 -12.05
N GLY A 342 4.91 11.20 -12.22
CA GLY A 342 6.04 12.09 -12.56
C GLY A 342 6.48 13.07 -11.45
N ARG A 343 6.01 12.91 -10.21
CA ARG A 343 6.45 13.72 -9.05
C ARG A 343 7.12 12.86 -7.99
N ASN A 344 8.23 13.36 -7.44
CA ASN A 344 8.77 12.91 -6.18
C ASN A 344 7.76 13.18 -5.05
N THR A 345 7.50 12.17 -4.22
CA THR A 345 6.63 12.30 -3.03
C THR A 345 7.22 13.23 -1.96
N SER A 346 8.54 13.47 -2.00
CA SER A 346 9.28 14.28 -1.02
C SER A 346 10.08 15.40 -1.71
N PRO A 347 9.42 16.42 -2.27
CA PRO A 347 10.12 17.50 -2.99
C PRO A 347 11.01 18.34 -2.04
N PRO A 348 12.15 18.84 -2.52
CA PRO A 348 13.12 19.57 -1.70
C PRO A 348 12.66 21.00 -1.41
N GLU A 349 13.13 21.57 -0.29
CA GLU A 349 12.95 23.00 -0.05
C GLU A 349 13.71 23.84 -1.09
N MET A 350 13.03 24.86 -1.63
CA MET A 350 13.57 25.78 -2.64
C MET A 350 13.86 27.12 -1.99
N THR A 351 15.14 27.42 -1.75
CA THR A 351 15.55 28.76 -1.27
C THR A 351 15.42 29.79 -2.39
N ARG A 352 15.29 31.08 -2.02
CA ARG A 352 15.24 32.18 -3.00
C ARG A 352 16.50 32.30 -3.85
N GLU A 353 17.66 31.94 -3.30
CA GLU A 353 18.92 32.03 -4.04
C GLU A 353 19.06 30.83 -5.00
N SER A 354 18.74 29.61 -4.56
CA SER A 354 18.70 28.43 -5.42
C SER A 354 17.71 28.63 -6.60
N GLU A 355 16.54 29.24 -6.34
CA GLU A 355 15.57 29.62 -7.38
C GLU A 355 16.17 30.63 -8.39
N ARG A 356 16.90 31.65 -7.92
CA ARG A 356 17.57 32.64 -8.78
C ARG A 356 18.67 32.01 -9.63
N VAL A 357 19.50 31.15 -9.06
CA VAL A 357 20.59 30.49 -9.81
C VAL A 357 20.01 29.52 -10.85
N LEU A 358 18.98 28.76 -10.50
CA LEU A 358 18.25 27.92 -11.45
C LEU A 358 17.63 28.73 -12.59
N LYS A 359 17.07 29.92 -12.32
CA LYS A 359 16.54 30.81 -13.38
C LYS A 359 17.63 31.25 -14.36
N LYS A 360 18.82 31.60 -13.88
CA LYS A 360 19.98 31.94 -14.74
C LYS A 360 20.44 30.76 -15.59
N LEU A 361 20.57 29.56 -15.00
CA LEU A 361 20.90 28.35 -15.75
C LEU A 361 19.84 28.09 -16.84
N PHE A 362 18.56 28.19 -16.49
CA PHE A 362 17.44 27.97 -17.40
C PHE A 362 17.38 29.01 -18.54
N GLU A 363 17.89 30.22 -18.33
CA GLU A 363 18.09 31.24 -19.37
C GLU A 363 19.30 30.91 -20.26
N GLN A 364 20.40 30.40 -19.70
CA GLN A 364 21.60 29.99 -20.46
C GLN A 364 21.37 28.76 -21.36
N LEU A 365 20.49 27.84 -20.95
CA LEU A 365 20.18 26.62 -21.71
C LEU A 365 19.08 26.84 -22.77
N GLN A 366 18.38 27.99 -22.78
CA GLN A 366 17.38 28.30 -23.80
C GLN A 366 18.01 28.51 -25.17
N GLY A 367 17.51 27.77 -26.18
CA GLY A 367 17.93 27.90 -27.57
C GLY A 367 18.97 26.87 -28.03
N GLN A 368 19.43 25.96 -27.17
CA GLN A 368 20.22 24.80 -27.62
C GLN A 368 19.28 23.72 -28.20
N PRO A 369 19.53 23.19 -29.42
CA PRO A 369 18.57 22.31 -30.11
C PRO A 369 18.37 20.95 -29.41
N ASP A 370 19.40 20.44 -28.75
CA ASP A 370 19.37 19.15 -28.06
C ASP A 370 18.92 19.23 -26.59
N LEU A 371 18.66 20.45 -26.07
CA LEU A 371 18.20 20.67 -24.71
C LEU A 371 16.77 21.16 -24.69
N ARG A 372 15.89 20.39 -24.04
CA ARG A 372 14.50 20.79 -23.83
C ARG A 372 14.36 21.44 -22.47
N VAL A 373 13.79 22.63 -22.49
CA VAL A 373 13.69 23.51 -21.32
C VAL A 373 12.23 23.55 -20.91
N GLN A 374 11.83 22.68 -19.97
CA GLN A 374 10.41 22.47 -19.65
C GLN A 374 9.94 23.40 -18.53
N ARG A 375 9.22 24.46 -18.90
CA ARG A 375 8.27 25.10 -17.99
C ARG A 375 7.02 24.25 -17.95
N LEU A 376 6.72 23.58 -16.83
CA LEU A 376 5.39 23.03 -16.58
C LEU A 376 4.39 24.16 -16.32
N GLY A 377 3.97 24.82 -17.40
CA GLY A 377 2.76 25.59 -17.42
C GLY A 377 1.57 24.66 -17.28
N TYR A 378 1.15 24.35 -16.05
CA TYR A 378 -0.18 23.82 -15.76
C TYR A 378 -1.22 24.95 -15.97
N GLY A 379 -1.30 25.41 -17.21
CA GLY A 379 -2.24 26.41 -17.71
C GLY A 379 -3.51 25.77 -18.23
N MET A 380 -4.17 24.96 -17.40
CA MET A 380 -5.54 24.48 -17.64
C MET A 380 -6.43 25.12 -16.58
N ARG A 381 -6.98 26.29 -16.88
CA ARG A 381 -8.14 26.81 -16.13
C ARG A 381 -9.29 25.82 -16.27
N PRO A 382 -10.21 25.72 -15.29
CA PRO A 382 -11.45 24.98 -15.48
C PRO A 382 -12.19 25.49 -16.72
N LEU A 383 -12.82 24.57 -17.47
CA LEU A 383 -13.53 24.84 -18.73
C LEU A 383 -14.82 25.68 -18.56
N SER A 384 -15.01 26.37 -17.44
CA SER A 384 -16.24 27.02 -17.02
C SER A 384 -16.26 28.55 -17.12
N GLU A 385 -15.17 29.22 -17.49
CA GLU A 385 -15.15 30.69 -17.63
C GLU A 385 -14.58 31.19 -18.98
N PRO A 386 -15.38 31.93 -19.78
CA PRO A 386 -14.91 32.55 -21.01
C PRO A 386 -14.32 33.95 -20.76
N SER A 387 -13.06 34.05 -20.31
CA SER A 387 -12.32 35.32 -20.42
C SER A 387 -10.79 35.20 -20.53
N LEU A 388 -10.22 36.07 -21.37
CA LEU A 388 -8.78 36.34 -21.56
C LEU A 388 -7.92 35.23 -22.21
N GLY A 389 -8.21 34.94 -23.49
CA GLY A 389 -7.29 35.28 -24.58
C GLY A 389 -5.93 34.56 -24.72
N VAL A 390 -5.59 33.59 -23.87
CA VAL A 390 -4.40 32.74 -24.08
C VAL A 390 -4.82 31.51 -24.90
N SER A 391 -4.52 31.54 -26.21
CA SER A 391 -4.97 30.53 -27.16
C SER A 391 -4.29 29.17 -26.98
N ASN A 392 -4.91 28.12 -27.56
CA ASN A 392 -4.32 26.79 -27.73
C ASN A 392 -2.96 26.80 -28.48
N GLU A 393 -2.53 27.95 -29.04
CA GLU A 393 -1.21 28.08 -29.65
C GLU A 393 -0.06 27.84 -28.68
N ALA A 394 -0.19 28.04 -27.37
CA ALA A 394 0.92 27.75 -26.45
C ALA A 394 1.29 26.26 -26.46
N ALA A 395 0.30 25.39 -26.31
CA ALA A 395 0.48 23.93 -26.41
C ALA A 395 0.81 23.50 -27.85
N VAL A 396 0.17 24.09 -28.86
CA VAL A 396 0.43 23.76 -30.27
C VAL A 396 1.79 24.26 -30.76
N ARG A 397 2.36 25.33 -30.19
CA ARG A 397 3.75 25.76 -30.45
C ARG A 397 4.74 24.80 -29.81
N PHE A 398 4.50 24.34 -28.57
CA PHE A 398 5.29 23.28 -27.94
C PHE A 398 5.32 22.00 -28.79
N LEU A 399 4.17 21.62 -29.38
CA LEU A 399 4.06 20.48 -30.30
C LEU A 399 4.64 20.73 -31.71
N LYS A 400 4.77 21.99 -32.15
CA LYS A 400 5.36 22.36 -33.45
C LYS A 400 6.89 22.42 -33.42
N VAL A 401 7.51 22.87 -32.32
CA VAL A 401 8.98 22.86 -32.16
C VAL A 401 9.53 21.42 -32.32
N SER A 402 8.80 20.42 -31.82
CA SER A 402 9.09 18.99 -32.01
C SER A 402 9.25 18.52 -33.48
N ARG A 403 8.86 19.30 -34.50
CA ARG A 403 9.03 18.93 -35.92
C ARG A 403 10.23 19.61 -36.62
N ALA A 404 10.85 20.62 -36.02
CA ALA A 404 11.89 21.41 -36.67
C ALA A 404 13.30 20.84 -36.45
N ASP A 405 13.62 20.39 -35.24
CA ASP A 405 15.00 20.35 -34.74
C ASP A 405 15.72 18.99 -34.86
N GLY A 406 15.44 18.23 -35.92
CA GLY A 406 16.33 17.15 -36.40
C GLY A 406 16.47 15.85 -35.57
N VAL A 407 16.21 15.84 -34.26
CA VAL A 407 16.34 14.64 -33.40
C VAL A 407 15.21 13.63 -33.66
N ARG A 408 15.31 12.92 -34.79
CA ARG A 408 14.46 11.79 -35.14
C ARG A 408 15.09 10.49 -34.65
N GLY A 409 14.72 10.09 -33.43
CA GLY A 409 14.72 8.66 -33.13
C GLY A 409 13.74 7.92 -34.05
N ALA A 410 13.87 6.61 -34.18
CA ALA A 410 12.87 5.81 -34.89
C ALA A 410 11.51 5.96 -34.19
N GLU A 411 10.46 6.39 -34.89
CA GLU A 411 9.12 6.57 -34.30
C GLU A 411 8.52 5.24 -33.81
N SER A 412 9.11 4.11 -34.21
CA SER A 412 8.74 2.73 -33.85
C SER A 412 9.52 2.13 -32.67
N SER A 413 10.44 2.86 -32.03
CA SER A 413 11.27 2.31 -30.95
C SER A 413 11.09 3.09 -29.64
N PRO A 414 10.89 2.39 -28.51
CA PRO A 414 10.62 3.04 -27.23
C PRO A 414 11.81 3.83 -26.72
N TRP A 415 11.52 4.83 -25.89
CA TRP A 415 12.53 5.65 -25.22
C TRP A 415 12.70 5.20 -23.78
N ALA A 416 13.93 4.89 -23.38
CA ALA A 416 14.31 4.85 -21.98
C ALA A 416 14.33 6.29 -21.43
N VAL A 417 13.77 6.49 -20.24
CA VAL A 417 13.70 7.80 -19.59
C VAL A 417 14.29 7.67 -18.19
N LEU A 418 15.43 8.33 -17.99
CA LEU A 418 16.14 8.42 -16.73
C LEU A 418 15.79 9.75 -16.05
N THR A 419 14.89 9.68 -15.08
CA THR A 419 14.42 10.85 -14.31
C THR A 419 15.29 11.03 -13.06
N LEU A 420 15.69 12.28 -12.83
CA LEU A 420 16.71 12.65 -11.85
C LEU A 420 16.14 13.59 -10.78
N CYS A 421 16.16 13.15 -9.53
CA CYS A 421 15.81 13.95 -8.35
C CYS A 421 17.07 14.53 -7.71
N LEU A 422 17.40 15.78 -8.04
CA LEU A 422 18.57 16.50 -7.52
C LEU A 422 18.11 17.65 -6.63
N SER A 423 18.89 18.02 -5.60
CA SER A 423 18.56 19.24 -4.84
C SER A 423 18.63 20.47 -5.75
N PRO A 424 17.92 21.57 -5.46
CA PRO A 424 17.96 22.77 -6.30
C PRO A 424 19.37 23.33 -6.52
N GLU A 425 20.21 23.27 -5.49
CA GLU A 425 21.60 23.71 -5.51
C GLU A 425 22.50 22.76 -6.31
N ASN A 426 22.27 21.46 -6.19
CA ASN A 426 23.06 20.46 -6.87
C ASN A 426 22.65 20.30 -8.34
N THR A 427 21.40 20.61 -8.71
CA THR A 427 20.94 20.65 -10.11
C THR A 427 21.87 21.50 -11.00
N VAL A 428 22.36 22.63 -10.47
CA VAL A 428 23.27 23.53 -11.17
C VAL A 428 24.70 22.95 -11.23
N LYS A 429 25.19 22.36 -10.14
CA LYS A 429 26.52 21.71 -10.11
C LYS A 429 26.56 20.49 -11.04
N SER A 430 25.46 19.76 -11.14
CA SER A 430 25.33 18.55 -11.94
C SER A 430 25.05 18.81 -13.42
N SER A 431 24.64 20.02 -13.83
CA SER A 431 24.25 20.25 -15.23
C SER A 431 25.40 19.98 -16.21
N GLU A 432 26.64 20.32 -15.85
CA GLU A 432 27.81 20.00 -16.68
C GLU A 432 28.01 18.49 -16.85
N SER A 433 27.87 17.70 -15.79
CA SER A 433 27.94 16.23 -15.84
C SER A 433 26.83 15.62 -16.71
N LEU A 434 25.61 16.16 -16.64
CA LEU A 434 24.49 15.70 -17.46
C LEU A 434 24.66 16.04 -18.95
N LEU A 435 25.20 17.23 -19.25
CA LEU A 435 25.55 17.62 -20.61
C LEU A 435 26.69 16.75 -21.16
N ALA A 436 27.70 16.44 -20.34
CA ALA A 436 28.79 15.55 -20.74
C ALA A 436 28.31 14.12 -21.05
N GLU A 437 27.34 13.58 -20.29
CA GLU A 437 26.73 12.29 -20.61
C GLU A 437 25.87 12.34 -21.88
N LEU A 438 25.12 13.43 -22.11
CA LEU A 438 24.38 13.63 -23.36
C LEU A 438 25.31 13.67 -24.58
N GLU A 439 26.42 14.42 -24.51
CA GLU A 439 27.42 14.47 -25.60
C GLU A 439 28.10 13.10 -25.82
N ARG A 440 28.36 12.34 -24.76
CA ARG A 440 28.86 10.96 -24.87
C ARG A 440 27.86 10.07 -25.63
N LEU A 441 26.58 10.13 -25.31
CA LEU A 441 25.55 9.36 -26.02
C LEU A 441 25.47 9.74 -27.51
N LYS A 442 25.62 11.03 -27.85
CA LYS A 442 25.71 11.49 -29.26
C LYS A 442 26.95 10.93 -29.97
N GLN A 443 28.11 10.92 -29.30
CA GLN A 443 29.35 10.32 -29.84
C GLN A 443 29.21 8.81 -30.08
N GLU A 444 28.48 8.12 -29.19
CA GLU A 444 28.08 6.71 -29.33
C GLU A 444 26.96 6.48 -30.37
N GLN A 445 26.52 7.54 -31.09
CA GLN A 445 25.42 7.53 -32.07
C GLN A 445 24.07 7.04 -31.51
N LYS A 446 23.86 7.18 -30.19
CA LYS A 446 22.60 6.85 -29.52
C LYS A 446 21.69 8.08 -29.53
N PRO A 447 20.47 8.02 -30.12
CA PRO A 447 19.54 9.13 -30.07
C PRO A 447 19.18 9.45 -28.62
N ALA A 448 19.52 10.65 -28.17
CA ALA A 448 19.29 11.10 -26.81
C ALA A 448 18.98 12.60 -26.76
N PHE A 449 18.20 13.02 -25.77
CA PHE A 449 17.99 14.43 -25.45
C PHE A 449 17.73 14.60 -23.95
N LEU A 450 18.08 15.76 -23.42
CA LEU A 450 17.96 16.07 -21.99
C LEU A 450 16.87 17.12 -21.78
N ILE A 451 15.96 16.86 -20.84
CA ILE A 451 15.00 17.84 -20.35
C ILE A 451 15.49 18.38 -19.00
N PHE A 452 15.59 19.71 -18.87
CA PHE A 452 15.70 20.38 -17.57
C PHE A 452 14.35 20.95 -17.12
N SER A 453 14.01 20.70 -15.86
CA SER A 453 12.81 21.21 -15.22
C SER A 453 12.97 22.67 -14.81
N SER A 454 11.93 23.48 -14.98
CA SER A 454 11.92 24.86 -14.43
C SER A 454 12.00 24.86 -12.90
N PRO A 455 12.52 25.93 -12.25
CA PRO A 455 12.57 26.02 -10.79
C PRO A 455 11.21 25.77 -10.12
N GLU A 456 10.13 26.28 -10.72
CA GLU A 456 8.75 26.05 -10.26
C GLU A 456 8.32 24.58 -10.37
N THR A 457 8.85 23.85 -11.35
CA THR A 457 8.67 22.40 -11.50
C THR A 457 9.45 21.66 -10.42
N ILE A 458 10.76 21.93 -10.27
CA ILE A 458 11.64 21.29 -9.28
C ILE A 458 11.06 21.44 -7.87
N LYS A 459 10.58 22.64 -7.51
CA LYS A 459 9.94 22.92 -6.23
C LYS A 459 8.66 22.10 -5.97
N ARG A 460 7.94 21.71 -7.01
CA ARG A 460 6.62 21.04 -6.91
C ARG A 460 6.70 19.53 -7.14
N SER A 461 7.64 19.05 -7.95
CA SER A 461 7.78 17.63 -8.30
C SER A 461 9.10 17.01 -7.83
N GLY A 462 10.05 17.76 -7.28
CA GLY A 462 11.39 17.26 -6.91
C GLY A 462 12.25 16.76 -8.09
N THR A 463 11.70 16.67 -9.29
CA THR A 463 12.37 16.23 -10.52
C THR A 463 13.18 17.37 -11.13
N ALA A 464 14.50 17.25 -11.14
CA ALA A 464 15.43 18.24 -11.68
C ALA A 464 15.63 18.13 -13.19
N ALA A 465 15.77 16.90 -13.69
CA ALA A 465 16.00 16.63 -15.10
C ALA A 465 15.45 15.26 -15.51
N ALA A 466 15.29 15.04 -16.82
CA ALA A 466 14.97 13.75 -17.40
C ALA A 466 15.79 13.54 -18.69
N LEU A 467 16.64 12.52 -18.70
CA LEU A 467 17.43 12.11 -19.86
C LEU A 467 16.68 11.03 -20.64
N TYR A 468 16.33 11.34 -21.88
CA TYR A 468 15.69 10.40 -22.81
C TYR A 468 16.76 9.76 -23.68
N VAL A 469 16.77 8.43 -23.77
CA VAL A 469 17.75 7.64 -24.53
C VAL A 469 17.03 6.56 -25.31
N GLN A 470 17.25 6.50 -26.62
CA GLN A 470 16.75 5.42 -27.48
C GLN A 470 17.88 4.39 -27.66
N SER A 471 17.97 3.43 -26.72
CA SER A 471 19.02 2.40 -26.75
C SER A 471 18.59 1.11 -26.04
N GLY A 472 19.33 0.02 -26.25
CA GLY A 472 19.05 -1.28 -25.63
C GLY A 472 19.36 -1.31 -24.12
N PRO A 473 18.77 -2.25 -23.35
CA PRO A 473 18.82 -2.25 -21.89
C PRO A 473 20.23 -2.14 -21.28
N GLY A 474 21.22 -2.86 -21.83
CA GLY A 474 22.61 -2.79 -21.35
C GLY A 474 23.27 -1.41 -21.53
N SER A 475 22.87 -0.64 -22.55
CA SER A 475 23.35 0.73 -22.74
C SER A 475 22.70 1.72 -21.79
N VAL A 476 21.44 1.48 -21.41
CA VAL A 476 20.74 2.27 -20.39
C VAL A 476 21.37 2.01 -19.01
N GLN A 477 21.63 0.74 -18.68
CA GLN A 477 22.28 0.36 -17.42
C GLN A 477 23.65 1.02 -17.25
N GLN A 478 24.49 1.03 -18.29
CA GLN A 478 25.78 1.74 -18.28
C GLN A 478 25.62 3.26 -18.10
N CYS A 479 24.55 3.86 -18.65
CA CYS A 479 24.25 5.28 -18.45
C CYS A 479 23.84 5.57 -17.00
N VAL A 480 22.98 4.71 -16.42
CA VAL A 480 22.60 4.76 -15.00
C VAL A 480 23.84 4.68 -14.09
N GLU A 481 24.75 3.74 -14.32
CA GLU A 481 25.98 3.58 -13.52
C GLU A 481 26.85 4.83 -13.56
N ARG A 482 27.12 5.38 -14.75
CA ARG A 482 27.88 6.62 -14.92
C ARG A 482 27.21 7.83 -14.26
N LEU A 483 25.88 7.92 -14.36
CA LEU A 483 25.11 8.98 -13.71
C LEU A 483 25.11 8.84 -12.19
N ALA A 484 24.99 7.63 -11.65
CA ALA A 484 25.05 7.38 -10.21
C ALA A 484 26.42 7.79 -9.62
N ASP A 485 27.51 7.50 -10.33
CA ASP A 485 28.86 7.91 -9.93
C ASP A 485 29.06 9.43 -10.02
N CYS A 486 28.65 10.08 -11.11
CA CYS A 486 28.88 11.52 -11.30
C CYS A 486 27.90 12.43 -10.53
N LEU A 487 26.77 11.89 -10.09
CA LEU A 487 25.75 12.58 -9.27
C LEU A 487 25.82 12.19 -7.78
N LYS A 488 26.84 11.44 -7.35
CA LYS A 488 27.03 11.03 -5.96
C LYS A 488 27.06 12.24 -5.02
N GLY A 489 26.20 12.23 -3.99
CA GLY A 489 26.02 13.37 -3.08
C GLY A 489 25.28 14.59 -3.66
N SER A 490 24.85 14.52 -4.94
CA SER A 490 24.04 15.55 -5.61
C SER A 490 22.54 15.22 -5.61
N VAL A 491 22.22 13.92 -5.56
CA VAL A 491 20.87 13.34 -5.55
C VAL A 491 20.12 13.58 -4.24
N GLN A 492 18.79 13.57 -4.32
CA GLN A 492 17.89 13.58 -3.16
C GLN A 492 17.78 12.17 -2.57
N GLU A 493 18.25 12.00 -1.33
CA GLU A 493 18.06 10.79 -0.55
C GLU A 493 16.57 10.59 -0.25
N ASN A 494 16.08 9.34 -0.33
CA ASN A 494 14.67 8.98 -0.12
C ASN A 494 13.67 9.59 -1.12
N ALA A 495 14.14 10.03 -2.29
CA ALA A 495 13.23 10.32 -3.40
C ALA A 495 12.45 9.06 -3.81
N CYS A 496 11.22 9.25 -4.27
CA CYS A 496 10.35 8.21 -4.80
C CYS A 496 9.49 8.81 -5.92
N ILE A 497 9.66 8.34 -7.17
CA ILE A 497 8.75 8.68 -8.27
C ILE A 497 7.85 7.47 -8.56
N PRO A 498 6.52 7.61 -8.43
CA PRO A 498 5.58 6.51 -8.70
C PRO A 498 5.64 6.07 -10.16
N VAL A 499 5.26 4.82 -10.43
CA VAL A 499 5.33 4.14 -11.75
C VAL A 499 6.71 4.10 -12.43
N MET A 500 7.79 4.43 -11.72
CA MET A 500 9.16 4.32 -12.23
C MET A 500 9.97 3.30 -11.41
N GLU A 501 10.92 2.63 -12.07
CA GLU A 501 11.83 1.66 -11.46
C GLU A 501 13.01 2.43 -10.85
N LYS A 502 13.20 2.38 -9.52
CA LYS A 502 14.34 3.03 -8.86
C LYS A 502 15.62 2.25 -9.17
N CYS A 503 16.56 2.87 -9.91
CA CYS A 503 17.82 2.23 -10.29
C CYS A 503 18.96 2.55 -9.33
N SER A 504 18.98 3.78 -8.79
CA SER A 504 19.89 4.20 -7.73
C SER A 504 19.24 5.32 -6.91
N GLU A 505 19.91 5.82 -5.86
CA GLU A 505 19.41 7.00 -5.14
C GLU A 505 19.23 8.19 -6.09
N GLY A 506 18.04 8.78 -6.09
CA GLY A 506 17.62 9.88 -6.96
C GLY A 506 17.57 9.60 -8.47
N ILE A 507 17.77 8.36 -8.95
CA ILE A 507 17.70 8.01 -10.39
C ILE A 507 16.62 6.95 -10.63
N PHE A 508 15.65 7.28 -11.49
CA PHE A 508 14.49 6.47 -11.79
C PHE A 508 14.39 6.16 -13.29
N TYR A 509 14.07 4.93 -13.64
CA TYR A 509 13.93 4.45 -15.01
C TYR A 509 12.46 4.21 -15.37
N SER A 510 12.15 4.43 -16.65
CA SER A 510 10.89 4.01 -17.27
C SER A 510 11.00 4.04 -18.79
N GLU A 511 9.97 3.54 -19.46
CA GLU A 511 9.85 3.44 -20.91
C GLU A 511 8.65 4.24 -21.41
N ALA A 512 8.89 5.10 -22.40
CA ALA A 512 7.89 5.93 -23.06
C ALA A 512 7.73 5.51 -24.53
N LEU A 513 6.50 5.43 -25.03
CA LEU A 513 6.22 4.97 -26.40
C LEU A 513 6.86 5.89 -27.46
N ASN A 514 6.98 7.18 -27.16
CA ASN A 514 7.61 8.18 -28.00
C ASN A 514 8.01 9.41 -27.17
N SER A 515 8.80 10.31 -27.75
CA SER A 515 9.31 11.53 -27.09
C SER A 515 8.26 12.62 -26.75
N ARG A 516 6.96 12.30 -26.86
CA ARG A 516 5.82 13.14 -26.45
C ARG A 516 4.93 12.47 -25.41
N ASP A 517 5.12 11.18 -25.15
CA ASP A 517 4.45 10.46 -24.07
C ASP A 517 5.05 10.92 -22.73
N SER A 518 4.20 11.41 -21.82
CA SER A 518 4.57 11.72 -20.45
C SER A 518 3.90 10.75 -19.50
N PHE A 519 4.53 10.48 -18.35
CA PHE A 519 3.99 9.57 -17.34
C PHE A 519 2.62 10.01 -16.82
N ASP A 520 2.44 11.33 -16.62
CA ASP A 520 1.16 11.99 -16.37
C ASP A 520 0.11 11.57 -17.41
N THR A 521 0.49 11.46 -18.69
CA THR A 521 -0.41 11.14 -19.80
C THR A 521 -0.72 9.65 -19.90
N SER A 522 0.28 8.77 -20.09
CA SER A 522 0.02 7.34 -20.31
C SER A 522 -0.46 6.63 -19.03
N ARG A 523 0.32 6.69 -17.94
CA ARG A 523 -0.02 5.99 -16.69
C ARG A 523 -1.13 6.69 -15.93
N GLY A 524 -1.18 8.02 -15.95
CA GLY A 524 -2.29 8.79 -15.39
C GLY A 524 -3.63 8.54 -16.10
N ALA A 525 -3.64 8.43 -17.43
CA ALA A 525 -4.85 8.04 -18.17
C ALA A 525 -5.23 6.57 -17.94
N ALA A 526 -4.27 5.65 -17.81
CA ALA A 526 -4.56 4.25 -17.49
C ALA A 526 -5.27 4.12 -16.12
N VAL A 527 -4.80 4.84 -15.09
CA VAL A 527 -5.45 4.86 -13.77
C VAL A 527 -6.84 5.50 -13.83
N ALA A 528 -7.00 6.64 -14.52
CA ALA A 528 -8.31 7.27 -14.70
C ALA A 528 -9.30 6.38 -15.48
N MET A 529 -8.83 5.64 -16.49
CA MET A 529 -9.62 4.64 -17.22
C MET A 529 -9.98 3.45 -16.34
N GLY A 530 -9.05 2.94 -15.53
CA GLY A 530 -9.30 1.88 -14.56
C GLY A 530 -10.41 2.25 -13.58
N PHE A 531 -10.34 3.45 -12.99
CA PHE A 531 -11.42 3.98 -12.13
C PHE A 531 -12.75 4.12 -12.89
N ARG A 532 -12.74 4.67 -14.12
CA ARG A 532 -13.96 4.83 -14.95
C ARG A 532 -14.66 3.50 -15.20
N LYS A 533 -13.93 2.50 -15.70
CA LYS A 533 -14.46 1.15 -15.94
C LYS A 533 -14.96 0.48 -14.66
N THR A 534 -14.39 0.81 -13.50
CA THR A 534 -14.78 0.22 -12.21
C THR A 534 -16.18 0.63 -11.76
N ILE A 535 -16.66 1.79 -12.21
CA ILE A 535 -18.04 2.23 -11.95
C ILE A 535 -19.05 1.27 -12.64
N GLU A 536 -18.67 0.70 -13.78
CA GLU A 536 -19.51 -0.19 -14.59
C GLU A 536 -19.27 -1.67 -14.26
N SER A 537 -18.03 -2.14 -14.39
CA SER A 537 -17.67 -3.56 -14.23
C SER A 537 -17.42 -3.98 -12.79
N GLY A 538 -17.15 -3.03 -11.89
CA GLY A 538 -16.94 -3.31 -10.47
C GLY A 538 -15.61 -3.98 -10.10
N TYR A 539 -14.61 -4.10 -11.00
CA TYR A 539 -13.34 -4.81 -10.78
C TYR A 539 -12.11 -3.94 -11.10
N PHE A 540 -11.51 -3.29 -10.09
CA PHE A 540 -10.54 -2.21 -10.33
C PHE A 540 -9.19 -2.67 -10.84
N LEU A 541 -8.62 -3.75 -10.28
CA LEU A 541 -7.26 -4.19 -10.64
C LEU A 541 -7.22 -4.74 -12.07
N GLU A 542 -8.26 -5.46 -12.48
CA GLU A 542 -8.45 -5.97 -13.83
C GLU A 542 -8.66 -4.82 -14.82
N ASN A 543 -9.53 -3.86 -14.49
CA ASN A 543 -9.74 -2.67 -15.31
C ASN A 543 -8.47 -1.81 -15.45
N LEU A 544 -7.66 -1.72 -14.39
CA LEU A 544 -6.38 -1.02 -14.40
C LEU A 544 -5.34 -1.78 -15.23
N SER A 545 -5.25 -3.10 -15.10
CA SER A 545 -4.37 -3.96 -15.89
C SER A 545 -4.72 -3.87 -17.38
N GLU A 546 -6.00 -3.98 -17.73
CA GLU A 546 -6.50 -3.79 -19.10
C GLU A 546 -6.24 -2.37 -19.60
N ALA A 547 -6.44 -1.34 -18.77
CA ALA A 547 -6.16 0.05 -19.14
C ALA A 547 -4.66 0.33 -19.36
N LEU A 548 -3.78 -0.31 -18.59
CA LEU A 548 -2.32 -0.25 -18.81
C LEU A 548 -1.98 -0.94 -20.14
N GLN A 549 -2.53 -2.14 -20.40
CA GLN A 549 -2.34 -2.85 -21.66
C GLN A 549 -2.83 -2.06 -22.88
N VAL A 550 -4.00 -1.42 -22.79
CA VAL A 550 -4.55 -0.53 -23.83
C VAL A 550 -3.65 0.68 -24.10
N MET A 551 -2.90 1.14 -23.09
CA MET A 551 -1.90 2.21 -23.22
C MET A 551 -0.50 1.68 -23.64
N GLY A 552 -0.36 0.38 -23.95
CA GLY A 552 0.92 -0.25 -24.29
C GLY A 552 1.88 -0.42 -23.11
N VAL A 553 1.39 -0.29 -21.88
CA VAL A 553 2.17 -0.35 -20.63
C VAL A 553 2.05 -1.73 -20.01
N ASN A 554 3.17 -2.27 -19.52
CA ASN A 554 3.18 -3.56 -18.84
C ASN A 554 2.46 -3.46 -17.48
N PRO A 555 1.40 -4.26 -17.23
CA PRO A 555 0.62 -4.15 -15.99
C PRO A 555 1.38 -4.66 -14.76
N GLU A 556 2.31 -5.60 -14.93
CA GLU A 556 3.13 -6.16 -13.84
C GLU A 556 4.32 -5.25 -13.48
N ASN A 557 4.80 -4.46 -14.45
CA ASN A 557 5.79 -3.41 -14.22
C ASN A 557 5.44 -2.15 -15.02
N PRO A 558 4.65 -1.22 -14.45
CA PRO A 558 4.22 0.01 -15.14
C PRO A 558 5.34 0.96 -15.59
N ALA A 559 6.57 0.76 -15.12
CA ALA A 559 7.74 1.46 -15.64
C ALA A 559 8.09 1.01 -17.07
N LYS A 560 7.69 -0.19 -17.49
CA LYS A 560 8.03 -0.80 -18.79
C LYS A 560 6.82 -0.86 -19.71
N LEU A 561 7.08 -0.98 -21.02
CA LEU A 561 6.07 -1.21 -22.05
C LEU A 561 5.86 -2.72 -22.26
N LEU A 562 4.84 -3.08 -23.05
CA LEU A 562 4.52 -4.46 -23.43
C LEU A 562 5.45 -5.03 -24.50
#